data_AF-A0A2T3W5V9-F1
#
_entry.id   AF-A0A2T3W5V9-F1
#
_cell.length_a   1.000
_cell.length_b   1.000
_cell.length_c   1.000
_cell.angle_alpha   90.00
_cell.angle_beta   90.00
_cell.angle_gamma   90.00
#
_symmetry.space_group_name_H-M   'P 1'
#
loop_
_entity.id
_entity.type
_entity.pdbx_description
1 polymer ?
#
loop_
_entity_poly.entity_id
_entity_poly.type
_entity_poly.pdbx_seq_one_letter_code
_entity_poly.pdbx_strand_id
1 'polypeptide(L)'
;MNTPTEMTGYDLPLAEAIALAQARGWRQRVLAYITRAPHELLVFEHPPLYPDAGIQVPAGGVDPGETPAEAAVRETYEETGLRLHSPVHLASYHWTRGETSQVWHYFWLAAPVATPNDWPHWVTGGETDAGMTFHCRFVSQQAHGLIPRFGYETALPALQAHLTRAAPATL
;
A
#
# COMPACT_ATOMS: atom_id res chain seq x y z
N MET A 1 -24.03 -3.89 -20.10
CA MET A 1 -22.58 -3.82 -20.38
C MET A 1 -22.04 -2.69 -19.52
N ASN A 2 -21.46 -3.01 -18.36
CA ASN A 2 -20.91 -1.98 -17.47
C ASN A 2 -19.59 -1.48 -18.05
N THR A 3 -19.58 -0.22 -18.46
CA THR A 3 -18.40 0.54 -18.90
C THR A 3 -17.26 0.34 -17.89
N PRO A 4 -15.99 0.19 -18.34
CA PRO A 4 -14.86 0.17 -17.43
C PRO A 4 -14.90 1.45 -16.61
N THR A 5 -14.85 1.32 -15.28
CA THR A 5 -14.86 2.47 -14.39
C THR A 5 -13.54 3.19 -14.56
N GLU A 6 -13.55 4.31 -15.28
CA GLU A 6 -12.35 5.09 -15.53
C GLU A 6 -11.89 5.73 -14.21
N MET A 7 -10.65 5.43 -13.81
CA MET A 7 -10.00 6.10 -12.69
C MET A 7 -9.52 7.47 -13.18
N THR A 8 -10.29 8.53 -12.91
CA THR A 8 -10.05 9.89 -13.44
C THR A 8 -9.24 10.78 -12.50
N GLY A 9 -8.34 10.17 -11.72
CA GLY A 9 -7.57 10.83 -10.68
C GLY A 9 -6.40 11.69 -11.14
N TYR A 10 -5.81 12.44 -10.22
CA TYR A 10 -4.55 13.18 -10.41
C TYR A 10 -3.68 13.16 -9.15
N ASP A 11 -2.37 13.38 -9.34
CA ASP A 11 -1.35 13.43 -8.28
C ASP A 11 -1.40 14.77 -7.52
N LEU A 12 -1.12 14.73 -6.23
CA LEU A 12 -1.18 15.85 -5.30
C LEU A 12 -0.03 15.78 -4.28
N PRO A 13 0.56 16.94 -3.91
CA PRO A 13 1.40 17.01 -2.72
C PRO A 13 0.63 16.52 -1.48
N LEU A 14 1.32 15.82 -0.57
CA LEU A 14 0.67 15.17 0.59
C LEU A 14 -0.24 16.12 1.39
N ALA A 15 0.25 17.32 1.69
CA ALA A 15 -0.51 18.31 2.47
C ALA A 15 -1.78 18.78 1.74
N GLU A 16 -1.71 18.95 0.41
CA GLU A 16 -2.86 19.34 -0.42
C GLU A 16 -3.87 18.20 -0.54
N ALA A 17 -3.38 16.96 -0.67
CA ALA A 17 -4.22 15.76 -0.72
C ALA A 17 -5.01 15.58 0.58
N ILE A 18 -4.35 15.74 1.74
CA ILE A 18 -5.00 15.69 3.06
C ILE A 18 -6.03 16.82 3.20
N ALA A 19 -5.65 18.05 2.87
CA ALA A 19 -6.55 19.21 2.97
C ALA A 19 -7.77 19.06 2.06
N LEU A 20 -7.59 18.55 0.83
CA LEU A 20 -8.67 18.28 -0.10
C LEU A 20 -9.64 17.22 0.44
N ALA A 21 -9.11 16.11 0.95
CA ALA A 21 -9.93 15.05 1.51
C ALA A 21 -10.76 15.56 2.71
N GLN A 22 -10.13 16.32 3.61
CA GLN A 22 -10.80 16.94 4.77
C GLN A 22 -11.88 17.93 4.33
N ALA A 23 -11.58 18.84 3.39
CA ALA A 23 -12.51 19.85 2.92
C ALA A 23 -13.75 19.26 2.22
N ARG A 24 -13.62 18.06 1.63
CA ARG A 24 -14.71 17.37 0.93
C ARG A 24 -15.36 16.25 1.73
N GLY A 25 -14.84 15.94 2.92
CA GLY A 25 -15.27 14.78 3.70
C GLY A 25 -15.03 13.45 2.99
N TRP A 26 -14.00 13.38 2.14
CA TRP A 26 -13.65 12.17 1.40
C TRP A 26 -12.85 11.20 2.28
N ARG A 27 -13.05 9.90 2.04
CA ARG A 27 -12.24 8.87 2.69
C ARG A 27 -10.78 8.99 2.25
N GLN A 28 -9.88 8.82 3.21
CA GLN A 28 -8.45 8.70 2.96
C GLN A 28 -8.06 7.22 3.11
N ARG A 29 -7.22 6.75 2.20
CA ARG A 29 -6.70 5.40 2.13
C ARG A 29 -5.19 5.45 2.05
N VAL A 30 -4.53 4.42 2.57
CA VAL A 30 -3.09 4.29 2.49
C VAL A 30 -2.71 2.98 1.84
N LEU A 31 -1.54 2.97 1.22
CA LEU A 31 -0.87 1.78 0.74
C LEU A 31 0.61 1.86 1.09
N ALA A 32 1.16 0.75 1.59
CA ALA A 32 2.55 0.63 1.96
C ALA A 32 3.28 -0.37 1.05
N TYR A 33 4.25 0.11 0.27
CA TYR A 33 5.25 -0.75 -0.35
C TYR A 33 6.37 -1.02 0.64
N ILE A 34 6.59 -2.29 0.96
CA ILE A 34 7.64 -2.70 1.88
C ILE A 34 8.69 -3.45 1.09
N THR A 35 9.93 -2.96 1.09
CA THR A 35 11.02 -3.61 0.37
C THR A 35 12.08 -4.17 1.31
N ARG A 36 12.61 -5.34 0.97
CA ARG A 36 13.75 -5.98 1.64
C ARG A 36 14.82 -6.22 0.58
N ALA A 37 16.05 -5.78 0.86
CA ALA A 37 17.01 -5.53 -0.21
C ALA A 37 16.41 -4.57 -1.29
N PRO A 38 17.19 -3.98 -2.19
CA PRO A 38 16.64 -2.94 -3.08
C PRO A 38 15.61 -3.47 -4.11
N HIS A 39 15.41 -4.79 -4.21
CA HIS A 39 14.69 -5.41 -5.34
C HIS A 39 13.58 -6.40 -4.96
N GLU A 40 13.33 -6.65 -3.67
CA GLU A 40 12.21 -7.50 -3.25
C GLU A 40 11.08 -6.63 -2.69
N LEU A 41 9.84 -6.98 -3.01
CA LEU A 41 8.62 -6.38 -2.52
C LEU A 41 7.89 -7.40 -1.65
N LEU A 42 7.48 -6.99 -0.46
CA LEU A 42 6.56 -7.78 0.35
C LEU A 42 5.18 -7.77 -0.28
N VAL A 43 4.62 -8.95 -0.48
CA VAL A 43 3.24 -9.14 -0.89
C VAL A 43 2.56 -10.16 0.02
N PHE A 44 1.24 -10.22 -0.03
CA PHE A 44 0.48 -11.30 0.60
C PHE A 44 -0.67 -11.79 -0.26
N GLU A 45 -1.09 -13.01 0.04
CA GLU A 45 -2.26 -13.66 -0.55
C GLU A 45 -3.24 -14.06 0.56
N HIS A 46 -4.53 -13.97 0.25
CA HIS A 46 -5.60 -14.40 1.14
C HIS A 46 -5.70 -15.94 1.18
N PRO A 47 -6.39 -16.51 2.20
CA PRO A 47 -6.68 -17.94 2.21
C PRO A 47 -7.39 -18.39 0.93
N PRO A 48 -7.28 -19.68 0.53
CA PRO A 48 -7.92 -20.21 -0.67
C PRO A 48 -9.45 -20.03 -0.76
N LEU A 49 -10.11 -19.72 0.37
CA LEU A 49 -11.53 -19.37 0.41
C LEU A 49 -11.84 -18.03 -0.30
N TYR A 50 -10.83 -17.20 -0.56
CA TYR A 50 -10.93 -15.90 -1.23
C TYR A 50 -10.03 -15.84 -2.48
N PRO A 51 -10.26 -16.71 -3.48
CA PRO A 51 -9.36 -16.83 -4.64
C PRO A 51 -9.32 -15.56 -5.51
N ASP A 52 -10.38 -14.76 -5.47
CA ASP A 52 -10.49 -13.52 -6.26
C ASP A 52 -9.79 -12.31 -5.61
N ALA A 53 -9.30 -12.45 -4.38
CA ALA A 53 -8.60 -11.36 -3.67
C ALA A 53 -7.24 -11.04 -4.32
N GLY A 54 -6.60 -12.03 -4.96
CA GLY A 54 -5.31 -11.87 -5.63
C GLY A 54 -4.15 -11.53 -4.69
N ILE A 55 -3.02 -11.15 -5.29
CA ILE A 55 -1.80 -10.75 -4.59
C ILE A 55 -1.88 -9.26 -4.25
N GLN A 56 -1.64 -8.91 -3.00
CA GLN A 56 -1.78 -7.54 -2.49
C GLN A 56 -0.56 -7.09 -1.68
N VAL A 57 -0.55 -5.82 -1.31
CA VAL A 57 0.38 -5.18 -0.38
C VAL A 57 -0.41 -4.49 0.73
N PRO A 58 0.21 -4.16 1.87
CA PRO A 58 -0.55 -3.60 2.98
C PRO A 58 -1.24 -2.29 2.62
N ALA A 59 -2.53 -2.19 2.95
CA ALA A 59 -3.35 -1.06 2.59
C ALA A 59 -4.63 -0.99 3.42
N GLY A 60 -5.03 0.23 3.80
CA GLY A 60 -6.27 0.40 4.57
C GLY A 60 -6.73 1.84 4.69
N GLY A 61 -7.60 2.09 5.67
CA GLY A 61 -8.18 3.40 5.93
C GLY A 61 -7.23 4.28 6.74
N VAL A 62 -7.42 5.60 6.66
CA VAL A 62 -6.89 6.52 7.67
C VAL A 62 -8.00 6.79 8.69
N ASP A 63 -7.75 6.42 9.94
CA ASP A 63 -8.69 6.59 11.03
C ASP A 63 -8.75 8.04 11.56
N PRO A 64 -9.83 8.43 12.26
CA PRO A 64 -9.90 9.73 12.88
C PRO A 64 -8.78 9.95 13.90
N GLY A 65 -7.97 10.98 13.68
CA GLY A 65 -6.92 11.40 14.61
C GLY A 65 -5.52 10.88 14.31
N GLU A 66 -5.35 10.03 13.29
CA GLU A 66 -4.03 9.63 12.79
C GLU A 66 -3.70 10.34 11.46
N THR A 67 -2.40 10.45 11.18
CA THR A 67 -1.86 10.89 9.90
C THR A 67 -1.81 9.73 8.91
N PRO A 68 -1.78 9.99 7.58
CA PRO A 68 -1.59 8.92 6.60
C PRO A 68 -0.30 8.11 6.80
N ALA A 69 0.76 8.73 7.35
CA ALA A 69 1.99 8.03 7.67
C ALA A 69 1.83 7.05 8.84
N GLU A 70 1.12 7.46 9.89
CA GLU A 70 0.79 6.58 11.03
C GLU A 70 -0.11 5.43 10.60
N ALA A 71 -1.13 5.71 9.77
CA ALA A 71 -2.00 4.70 9.19
C ALA A 71 -1.18 3.67 8.38
N ALA A 72 -0.25 4.11 7.52
CA ALA A 72 0.59 3.18 6.74
C ALA A 72 1.43 2.24 7.63
N VAL A 73 1.94 2.74 8.75
CA VAL A 73 2.67 1.94 9.75
C VAL A 73 1.73 0.98 10.49
N ARG A 74 0.54 1.44 10.87
CA ARG A 74 -0.49 0.62 11.53
C ARG A 74 -0.93 -0.53 10.64
N GLU A 75 -1.37 -0.25 9.41
CA GLU A 75 -1.82 -1.26 8.44
C GLU A 75 -0.70 -2.28 8.15
N THR A 76 0.55 -1.81 7.99
CA THR A 76 1.70 -2.70 7.85
C THR A 76 1.82 -3.69 9.01
N TYR A 77 1.69 -3.20 10.24
CA TYR A 77 1.74 -4.07 11.42
C TYR A 77 0.53 -5.02 11.49
N GLU A 78 -0.67 -4.50 11.23
CA GLU A 78 -1.91 -5.27 11.35
C GLU A 78 -1.99 -6.42 10.35
N GLU A 79 -1.53 -6.21 9.10
CA GLU A 79 -1.67 -7.17 8.01
C GLU A 79 -0.44 -8.06 7.79
N THR A 80 0.72 -7.70 8.36
CA THR A 80 1.96 -8.46 8.13
C THR A 80 2.72 -8.81 9.42
N GLY A 81 2.39 -8.18 10.54
CA GLY A 81 3.10 -8.34 11.80
C GLY A 81 4.44 -7.58 11.87
N LEU A 82 4.87 -6.94 10.78
CA LEU A 82 6.12 -6.19 10.75
C LEU A 82 5.98 -4.86 11.48
N ARG A 83 6.86 -4.64 12.46
CA ARG A 83 6.97 -3.36 13.19
C ARG A 83 8.01 -2.49 12.50
N LEU A 84 7.58 -1.78 11.48
CA LEU A 84 8.41 -0.85 10.71
C LEU A 84 8.15 0.60 11.13
N HIS A 85 9.07 1.49 10.77
CA HIS A 85 8.99 2.91 11.10
C HIS A 85 9.56 3.75 9.95
N SER A 86 9.50 5.07 10.11
CA SER A 86 10.05 6.03 9.14
C SER A 86 9.46 5.88 7.72
N PRO A 87 8.12 5.87 7.57
CA PRO A 87 7.50 5.78 6.26
C PRO A 87 7.89 6.97 5.39
N VAL A 88 8.26 6.70 4.14
CA VAL A 88 8.56 7.74 3.15
C VAL A 88 7.36 7.91 2.24
N HIS A 89 6.80 9.11 2.18
CA HIS A 89 5.75 9.45 1.23
C HIS A 89 6.29 9.36 -0.20
N LEU A 90 5.57 8.64 -1.06
CA LEU A 90 5.90 8.48 -2.48
C LEU A 90 5.00 9.33 -3.38
N ALA A 91 3.69 9.29 -3.13
CA ALA A 91 2.69 9.95 -3.97
C ALA A 91 1.34 10.05 -3.25
N SER A 92 0.45 10.92 -3.73
CA SER A 92 -0.95 10.91 -3.33
C SER A 92 -1.87 11.17 -4.49
N TYR A 93 -2.90 10.34 -4.65
CA TYR A 93 -3.83 10.43 -5.76
C TYR A 93 -5.25 10.61 -5.28
N HIS A 94 -5.96 11.59 -5.82
CA HIS A 94 -7.42 11.61 -5.74
C HIS A 94 -7.96 10.59 -6.74
N TRP A 95 -8.80 9.65 -6.30
CA TRP A 95 -9.52 8.72 -7.17
C TRP A 95 -11.01 8.99 -7.14
N THR A 96 -11.62 8.93 -8.32
CA THR A 96 -13.09 8.96 -8.47
C THR A 96 -13.54 7.66 -9.11
N ARG A 97 -14.54 7.02 -8.51
CA ARG A 97 -15.20 5.82 -9.03
C ARG A 97 -16.71 6.00 -8.95
N GLY A 98 -17.35 6.29 -10.08
CA GLY A 98 -18.76 6.69 -10.09
C GLY A 98 -18.96 7.97 -9.28
N GLU A 99 -19.85 7.95 -8.30
CA GLU A 99 -20.12 9.09 -7.41
C GLU A 99 -19.20 9.14 -6.18
N THR A 100 -18.31 8.15 -6.01
CA THR A 100 -17.43 8.05 -4.85
C THR A 100 -16.05 8.63 -5.15
N SER A 101 -15.60 9.55 -4.29
CA SER A 101 -14.24 10.11 -4.32
C SER A 101 -13.48 9.76 -3.05
N GLN A 102 -12.21 9.44 -3.21
CA GLN A 102 -11.30 9.10 -2.12
C GLN A 102 -9.89 9.58 -2.45
N VAL A 103 -9.06 9.77 -1.44
CA VAL A 103 -7.64 10.10 -1.62
C VAL A 103 -6.81 8.91 -1.15
N TRP A 104 -5.87 8.47 -1.99
CA TRP A 104 -4.91 7.42 -1.68
C TRP A 104 -3.53 8.00 -1.45
N HIS A 105 -2.88 7.59 -0.37
CA HIS A 105 -1.50 7.97 -0.03
C HIS A 105 -0.60 6.75 -0.09
N TYR A 106 0.48 6.85 -0.86
CA TYR A 106 1.41 5.77 -1.08
C TYR A 106 2.69 6.02 -0.29
N PHE A 107 3.10 5.03 0.48
CA PHE A 107 4.29 5.09 1.32
C PHE A 107 5.24 3.94 1.00
N TRP A 108 6.52 4.17 1.27
CA TRP A 108 7.54 3.15 1.29
C TRP A 108 8.06 2.94 2.71
N LEU A 109 8.30 1.68 3.06
CA LEU A 109 9.02 1.28 4.26
C LEU A 109 10.12 0.27 3.93
N ALA A 110 11.23 0.35 4.66
CA ALA A 110 12.31 -0.62 4.56
C ALA A 110 12.14 -1.75 5.58
N ALA A 111 12.06 -2.99 5.12
CA ALA A 111 12.14 -4.15 5.98
C ALA A 111 13.62 -4.52 6.25
N PRO A 112 13.97 -4.98 7.47
CA PRO A 112 15.29 -5.52 7.76
C PRO A 112 15.64 -6.67 6.82
N VAL A 113 16.91 -6.77 6.42
CA VAL A 113 17.41 -7.88 5.57
C VAL A 113 17.18 -9.25 6.23
N ALA A 114 17.15 -9.30 7.56
CA ALA A 114 16.89 -10.51 8.33
C ALA A 114 15.41 -10.95 8.38
N THR A 115 14.48 -10.17 7.80
CA THR A 115 13.06 -10.55 7.75
C THR A 115 12.92 -11.87 6.97
N PRO A 116 12.10 -12.84 7.42
CA PRO A 116 11.90 -14.11 6.72
C PRO A 116 11.43 -13.95 5.27
N ASN A 117 11.68 -14.96 4.43
CA ASN A 117 11.24 -14.95 3.03
C ASN A 117 9.72 -15.03 2.89
N ASP A 118 9.09 -15.82 3.75
CA ASP A 118 7.66 -16.04 3.79
C ASP A 118 7.21 -16.38 5.22
N TRP A 119 5.98 -16.02 5.55
CA TRP A 119 5.34 -16.36 6.81
C TRP A 119 3.82 -16.23 6.72
N PRO A 120 3.05 -17.05 7.46
CA PRO A 120 1.65 -16.76 7.70
C PRO A 120 1.52 -15.64 8.75
N HIS A 121 0.55 -14.75 8.56
CA HIS A 121 0.21 -13.72 9.54
C HIS A 121 -1.29 -13.70 9.81
N TRP A 122 -1.65 -13.64 11.09
CA TRP A 122 -3.02 -13.46 11.51
C TRP A 122 -3.32 -11.96 11.56
N VAL A 123 -4.21 -11.50 10.68
CA VAL A 123 -4.56 -10.08 10.56
C VAL A 123 -5.23 -9.61 11.85
N THR A 124 -4.66 -8.56 12.47
CA THR A 124 -5.10 -8.08 13.80
C THR A 124 -6.06 -6.90 13.76
N GLY A 125 -6.32 -6.33 12.59
CA GLY A 125 -7.17 -5.15 12.39
C GLY A 125 -7.88 -5.15 11.03
N GLY A 126 -8.63 -4.09 10.74
CA GLY A 126 -9.40 -3.96 9.50
C GLY A 126 -10.88 -4.39 9.61
N GLU A 127 -11.73 -3.79 8.78
CA GLU A 127 -13.19 -4.03 8.79
C GLU A 127 -13.56 -5.39 8.18
N THR A 128 -12.83 -5.82 7.16
CA THR A 128 -13.14 -7.02 6.37
C THR A 128 -12.23 -8.19 6.67
N ASP A 129 -10.97 -7.91 7.00
CA ASP A 129 -9.91 -8.92 6.95
C ASP A 129 -9.43 -9.35 8.35
N ALA A 130 -9.91 -8.68 9.41
CA ALA A 130 -9.60 -9.05 10.78
C ALA A 130 -9.96 -10.53 11.05
N GLY A 131 -8.98 -11.29 11.54
CA GLY A 131 -9.13 -12.72 11.76
C GLY A 131 -8.81 -13.62 10.57
N MET A 132 -8.51 -13.06 9.40
CA MET A 132 -7.98 -13.84 8.28
C MET A 132 -6.49 -14.15 8.48
N THR A 133 -6.03 -15.22 7.83
CA THR A 133 -4.61 -15.53 7.75
C THR A 133 -4.08 -15.16 6.38
N PHE A 134 -3.21 -14.16 6.31
CA PHE A 134 -2.49 -13.81 5.10
C PHE A 134 -1.20 -14.62 4.99
N HIS A 135 -0.85 -15.02 3.77
CA HIS A 135 0.45 -15.63 3.50
C HIS A 135 1.38 -14.57 2.91
N CYS A 136 2.22 -13.99 3.76
CA CYS A 136 3.18 -12.96 3.41
C CYS A 136 4.42 -13.58 2.76
N ARG A 137 4.96 -12.94 1.72
CA ARG A 137 6.23 -13.34 1.07
C ARG A 137 6.92 -12.19 0.36
N PHE A 138 8.24 -12.21 0.37
CA PHE A 138 9.04 -11.33 -0.49
C PHE A 138 9.14 -11.92 -1.90
N VAL A 139 8.84 -11.09 -2.90
CA VAL A 139 8.91 -11.44 -4.33
C VAL A 139 9.72 -10.39 -5.08
N SER A 140 10.19 -10.71 -6.28
CA SER A 140 10.84 -9.71 -7.13
C SER A 140 9.89 -8.55 -7.44
N GLN A 141 10.39 -7.31 -7.30
CA GLN A 141 9.66 -6.10 -7.69
C GLN A 141 9.25 -6.10 -9.18
N GLN A 142 9.89 -6.88 -10.05
CA GLN A 142 9.53 -6.98 -11.47
C GLN A 142 8.50 -8.09 -11.75
N ALA A 143 8.26 -8.98 -10.78
CA ALA A 143 7.39 -10.14 -10.92
C ALA A 143 6.41 -10.23 -9.73
N HIS A 144 5.94 -9.08 -9.24
CA HIS A 144 5.15 -8.98 -8.02
C HIS A 144 3.75 -9.60 -8.12
N GLY A 145 3.17 -9.71 -9.32
CA GLY A 145 1.85 -10.30 -9.53
C GLY A 145 0.66 -9.55 -8.90
N LEU A 146 0.88 -8.35 -8.34
CA LEU A 146 -0.18 -7.47 -7.80
C LEU A 146 -1.42 -7.40 -8.71
N ILE A 147 -2.58 -7.49 -8.07
CA ILE A 147 -3.87 -7.45 -8.75
C ILE A 147 -4.13 -6.06 -9.37
N PRO A 148 -4.35 -5.94 -10.69
CA PRO A 148 -4.33 -4.65 -11.39
C PRO A 148 -5.58 -3.77 -11.24
N ARG A 149 -6.58 -4.21 -10.46
CA ARG A 149 -7.89 -3.53 -10.39
C ARG A 149 -8.05 -2.58 -9.23
N PHE A 150 -7.12 -2.60 -8.29
CA PHE A 150 -7.22 -1.87 -7.02
C PHE A 150 -6.19 -0.74 -6.91
N GLY A 151 -5.40 -0.50 -7.98
CA GLY A 151 -4.39 0.55 -8.07
C GLY A 151 -3.24 0.35 -7.06
N TYR A 152 -2.93 -0.91 -6.76
CA TYR A 152 -1.75 -1.29 -5.98
C TYR A 152 -0.47 -1.06 -6.76
N GLU A 153 -0.53 -0.99 -8.08
CA GLU A 153 0.58 -0.70 -8.98
C GLU A 153 0.80 0.80 -9.21
N THR A 154 -0.16 1.65 -8.82
CA THR A 154 -0.23 3.05 -9.24
C THR A 154 1.04 3.84 -8.92
N ALA A 155 1.64 3.64 -7.75
CA ALA A 155 2.84 4.35 -7.33
C ALA A 155 4.13 3.51 -7.43
N LEU A 156 4.12 2.37 -8.14
CA LEU A 156 5.35 1.61 -8.41
C LEU A 156 6.43 2.43 -9.15
N PRO A 157 6.10 3.30 -10.13
CA PRO A 157 7.11 4.18 -10.73
C PRO A 157 7.75 5.13 -9.71
N ALA A 158 6.97 5.65 -8.76
CA ALA A 158 7.47 6.52 -7.69
C ALA A 158 8.37 5.74 -6.71
N LEU A 159 8.01 4.50 -6.38
CA LEU A 159 8.86 3.59 -5.62
C LEU A 159 10.19 3.35 -6.33
N GLN A 160 10.18 3.00 -7.61
CA GLN A 160 11.40 2.76 -8.40
C GLN A 160 12.32 3.99 -8.47
N ALA A 161 11.72 5.18 -8.64
CA ALA A 161 12.46 6.44 -8.63
C ALA A 161 13.04 6.77 -7.24
N HIS A 162 12.35 6.40 -6.16
CA HIS A 162 12.86 6.53 -4.80
C HIS A 162 14.06 5.60 -4.57
N LEU A 163 13.92 4.31 -4.87
CA LEU A 163 14.98 3.30 -4.65
C LEU A 163 16.23 3.59 -5.48
N THR A 164 16.08 4.05 -6.72
CA THR A 164 17.22 4.43 -7.58
C THR A 164 18.01 5.61 -6.99
N ARG A 165 17.33 6.60 -6.38
CA ARG A 165 17.99 7.75 -5.73
C ARG A 165 18.66 7.38 -4.42
N ALA A 166 18.13 6.37 -3.71
CA ALA A 166 18.65 5.89 -2.45
C ALA A 166 19.83 4.91 -2.60
N ALA A 167 20.03 4.33 -3.81
CA ALA A 167 21.15 3.46 -4.08
C ALA A 167 22.49 4.24 -3.94
N PRO A 168 23.48 3.69 -3.22
CA PRO A 168 24.80 4.32 -3.18
C PRO A 168 25.35 4.41 -4.61
N ALA A 169 25.94 5.55 -4.95
CA ALA A 169 26.63 5.70 -6.23
C ALA A 169 27.68 4.60 -6.34
N THR A 170 27.50 3.67 -7.27
CA THR A 170 28.51 2.66 -7.58
C THR A 170 29.72 3.41 -8.15
N LEU A 171 30.78 3.52 -7.35
CA LEU A 171 32.10 4.01 -7.76
C LEU A 171 32.89 2.90 -8.47
#